data_AF-A0A0F8YVA4-F1
#
_entry.id   AF-A0A0F8YVA4-F1
#
_cell.length_a   1.000
_cell.length_b   1.000
_cell.length_c   1.000
_cell.angle_alpha   90.00
_cell.angle_beta   90.00
_cell.angle_gamma   90.00
#
_symmetry.space_group_name_H-M   'P 1'
#
loop_
_entity.id
_entity.type
_entity.pdbx_description
1 polymer ?
#
loop_
_entity_poly.entity_id
_entity_poly.type
_entity_poly.pdbx_seq_one_letter_code
_entity_poly.pdbx_strand_id
1 'polypeptide(L)'
;MPHDRFMERMVYWTPNADITDYINEDGTMRSVGTNTNPIYDARFSTYKDEVNRTIGNVRFTYSPVKWLDINYLLGTDYYSDKRTEITPGPLGIDGENALDSQGFIRETRINSRDINSNFYLTFKNTWSDKLSSTLRVGNDVFQRDYEQVSALGEDFVIPRFYDLSYTSQISNSQDKRKRRLVGFYGDLLVDYDEMVFLNLTARNDFTSTLPIGNNSFFYPSANLGFIFTQA
;
A
#
# COMPACT_ATOMS: atom_id res chain seq x y z
N MET A 1 -7.80 5.35 -18.41
CA MET A 1 -6.64 5.66 -17.55
C MET A 1 -7.11 6.67 -16.54
N PRO A 2 -6.71 6.60 -15.27
CA PRO A 2 -7.00 7.68 -14.34
C PRO A 2 -6.37 8.98 -14.86
N HIS A 3 -7.12 10.08 -14.79
CA HIS A 3 -6.68 11.41 -15.22
C HIS A 3 -6.58 12.28 -13.97
N ASP A 4 -5.37 12.56 -13.52
CA ASP A 4 -5.15 13.15 -12.21
C ASP A 4 -5.62 14.61 -12.12
N ARG A 5 -5.78 15.29 -13.27
CA ARG A 5 -6.13 16.72 -13.34
C ARG A 5 -7.38 17.06 -14.14
N PHE A 6 -8.10 16.08 -14.71
CA PHE A 6 -9.24 16.39 -15.59
C PHE A 6 -10.29 17.28 -14.91
N MET A 7 -10.71 16.93 -13.69
CA MET A 7 -11.69 17.72 -12.94
C MET A 7 -11.17 19.11 -12.55
N GLU A 8 -9.88 19.23 -12.25
CA GLU A 8 -9.24 20.52 -11.98
C GLU A 8 -9.26 21.41 -13.24
N ARG A 9 -8.83 20.87 -14.38
CA ARG A 9 -8.83 21.58 -15.67
C ARG A 9 -10.26 22.00 -16.07
N MET A 10 -11.26 21.16 -15.79
CA MET A 10 -12.68 21.45 -16.04
C MET A 10 -13.17 22.71 -15.29
N VAL A 11 -12.71 22.94 -14.06
CA VAL A 11 -13.12 24.12 -13.26
C VAL A 11 -12.64 25.42 -13.90
N TYR A 12 -11.46 25.40 -14.53
CA TYR A 12 -10.86 26.57 -15.19
C TYR A 12 -11.23 26.69 -16.67
N TRP A 13 -11.95 25.72 -17.24
CA TRP A 13 -12.39 25.77 -18.62
C TRP A 13 -13.56 26.75 -18.78
N THR A 14 -13.47 27.64 -19.77
CA THR A 14 -14.53 28.62 -19.99
C THR A 14 -15.80 27.94 -20.51
N PRO A 15 -17.00 28.25 -19.97
CA PRO A 15 -18.26 27.70 -20.46
C PRO A 15 -18.58 28.06 -21.93
N ASN A 16 -17.92 29.09 -22.46
CA ASN A 16 -18.19 29.61 -23.81
C ASN A 16 -17.32 28.96 -24.91
N ALA A 17 -16.46 28.00 -24.57
CA ALA A 17 -15.63 27.28 -25.54
C ALA A 17 -15.96 25.79 -25.53
N ASP A 18 -16.09 25.21 -26.73
CA ASP A 18 -16.30 23.77 -26.87
C ASP A 18 -15.08 23.01 -26.37
N ILE A 19 -15.28 22.20 -25.34
CA ILE A 19 -14.22 21.38 -24.76
C ILE A 19 -13.78 20.24 -25.68
N THR A 20 -14.69 19.74 -26.52
CA THR A 20 -14.45 18.62 -27.44
C THR A 20 -13.60 19.00 -28.64
N ASP A 21 -13.35 20.29 -28.81
CA ASP A 21 -12.46 20.88 -29.79
C ASP A 21 -11.08 21.14 -29.15
N TYR A 22 -10.31 20.07 -28.95
CA TYR A 22 -9.10 20.07 -28.12
C TYR A 22 -7.78 19.96 -28.90
N ILE A 23 -7.83 19.79 -30.23
CA ILE A 23 -6.65 19.64 -31.11
C ILE A 23 -6.80 20.57 -32.32
N ASN A 24 -5.74 21.30 -32.66
CA ASN A 24 -5.65 22.08 -33.89
C ASN A 24 -5.34 21.19 -35.11
N GLU A 25 -5.49 21.71 -36.34
CA GLU A 25 -5.21 20.94 -37.56
C GLU A 25 -3.74 20.47 -37.66
N ASP A 26 -2.81 21.22 -37.07
CA ASP A 26 -1.39 20.89 -36.98
C ASP A 26 -1.07 19.85 -35.89
N GLY A 27 -2.07 19.43 -35.13
CA GLY A 27 -1.96 18.46 -34.04
C GLY A 27 -1.60 19.04 -32.68
N THR A 28 -1.34 20.35 -32.56
CA THR A 28 -1.09 21.02 -31.27
C THR A 28 -2.35 21.08 -30.41
N MET A 29 -2.18 21.30 -29.10
CA MET A 29 -3.33 21.49 -28.20
C MET A 29 -4.07 22.78 -28.55
N ARG A 30 -5.40 22.69 -28.67
CA ARG A 30 -6.26 23.88 -28.71
C ARG A 30 -6.50 24.37 -27.29
N SER A 31 -5.94 25.52 -26.92
CA SER A 31 -6.11 26.17 -25.61
C SER A 31 -6.96 27.43 -25.72
N VAL A 32 -7.55 27.87 -24.59
CA VAL A 32 -8.17 29.20 -24.48
C VAL A 32 -7.30 30.06 -23.59
N GLY A 33 -6.60 31.04 -24.19
CA GLY A 33 -5.54 31.77 -23.50
C GLY A 33 -4.46 30.80 -22.99
N THR A 34 -4.14 30.88 -21.70
CA THR A 34 -3.16 30.01 -21.03
C THR A 34 -3.78 28.72 -20.47
N ASN A 35 -5.10 28.51 -20.62
CA ASN A 35 -5.78 27.37 -20.02
C ASN A 35 -5.64 26.12 -20.92
N THR A 36 -5.04 25.08 -20.34
CA THR A 36 -4.96 23.74 -20.93
C THR A 36 -6.34 23.16 -21.17
N ASN A 37 -6.56 22.58 -22.35
CA ASN A 37 -7.80 21.87 -22.63
C ASN A 37 -7.87 20.55 -21.82
N PRO A 38 -8.92 20.33 -21.02
CA PRO A 38 -9.04 19.14 -20.17
C PRO A 38 -9.02 17.81 -20.94
N ILE A 39 -9.63 17.75 -22.14
CA ILE A 39 -9.67 16.53 -22.95
C ILE A 39 -8.30 16.26 -23.57
N TYR A 40 -7.56 17.28 -23.99
CA TYR A 40 -6.18 17.11 -24.46
C TYR A 40 -5.29 16.56 -23.34
N ASP A 41 -5.33 17.18 -22.16
CA ASP A 41 -4.58 16.74 -20.98
C ASP A 41 -4.90 15.28 -20.63
N ALA A 42 -6.19 14.94 -20.49
CA ALA A 42 -6.62 13.57 -20.23
C ALA A 42 -6.15 12.57 -21.30
N ARG A 43 -6.17 12.96 -22.58
CA ARG A 43 -5.81 12.05 -23.66
C ARG A 43 -4.31 11.76 -23.73
N PHE A 44 -3.47 12.75 -23.45
CA PHE A 44 -2.03 12.65 -23.69
C PHE A 44 -1.16 12.65 -22.43
N SER A 45 -1.60 13.25 -21.32
CA SER A 45 -1.00 13.03 -20.01
C SER A 45 -1.59 11.74 -19.42
N THR A 46 -0.75 10.70 -19.34
CA THR A 46 -1.20 9.35 -19.03
C THR A 46 -0.40 8.76 -17.88
N TYR A 47 -1.11 8.06 -17.00
CA TYR A 47 -0.52 7.28 -15.94
C TYR A 47 -1.09 5.86 -16.02
N LYS A 48 -0.21 4.88 -16.24
CA LYS A 48 -0.55 3.46 -16.28
C LYS A 48 0.23 2.73 -15.21
N ASP A 49 -0.46 1.88 -14.47
CA ASP A 49 0.13 0.94 -13.54
C ASP A 49 -0.29 -0.51 -13.87
N GLU A 50 0.64 -1.44 -13.64
CA GLU A 50 0.39 -2.88 -13.73
C GLU A 50 0.90 -3.54 -12.46
N VAL A 51 -0.03 -4.03 -11.65
CA VAL A 51 0.26 -4.69 -10.37
C VAL A 51 0.04 -6.18 -10.50
N ASN A 52 1.12 -6.94 -10.36
CA ASN A 52 1.09 -8.39 -10.22
C ASN A 52 1.29 -8.73 -8.73
N ARG A 53 0.32 -9.43 -8.13
CA ARG A 53 0.33 -9.73 -6.68
C ARG A 53 0.08 -11.20 -6.42
N THR A 54 0.86 -11.77 -5.51
CA THR A 54 0.71 -13.13 -5.00
C THR A 54 0.58 -13.07 -3.49
N ILE A 55 -0.54 -13.57 -2.98
CA ILE A 55 -0.81 -13.65 -1.54
C ILE A 55 -1.09 -15.10 -1.22
N GLY A 56 -0.48 -15.58 -0.14
CA GLY A 56 -0.69 -16.94 0.31
C GLY A 56 -0.27 -17.14 1.74
N ASN A 57 -0.86 -18.13 2.39
CA ASN A 57 -0.48 -18.53 3.72
C ASN A 57 -0.63 -20.04 3.90
N VAL A 58 0.17 -20.59 4.81
CA VAL A 58 0.09 -21.97 5.28
C VAL A 58 -0.16 -21.93 6.78
N ARG A 59 -1.15 -22.70 7.22
CA ARG A 59 -1.48 -22.86 8.64
C ARG A 59 -1.28 -24.32 9.04
N PHE A 60 -0.60 -24.53 10.15
CA PHE A 60 -0.44 -25.82 10.80
C PHE A 60 -1.06 -25.76 12.19
N THR A 61 -1.90 -26.73 12.51
CA THR A 61 -2.48 -26.92 13.84
C THR A 61 -2.28 -28.37 14.24
N TYR A 62 -1.72 -28.59 15.42
CA TYR A 62 -1.52 -29.91 16.00
C TYR A 62 -2.00 -29.93 17.45
N SER A 63 -2.87 -30.87 17.77
CA SER A 63 -3.47 -31.01 19.09
C SER A 63 -3.03 -32.35 19.71
N PRO A 64 -1.84 -32.43 20.31
CA PRO A 64 -1.32 -33.69 20.88
C PRO A 64 -2.19 -34.21 22.03
N VAL A 65 -2.88 -33.31 22.73
CA VAL A 65 -3.76 -33.59 23.87
C VAL A 65 -4.92 -32.60 23.85
N LYS A 66 -6.06 -32.95 24.46
CA LYS A 66 -7.30 -32.13 24.41
C LYS A 66 -7.14 -30.71 24.98
N TRP A 67 -6.19 -30.52 25.90
CA TRP A 67 -5.95 -29.24 26.57
C TRP A 67 -4.89 -28.37 25.87
N LEU A 68 -4.26 -28.83 24.78
CA LEU A 68 -3.18 -28.10 24.10
C LEU A 68 -3.36 -28.11 22.57
N ASP A 69 -3.38 -26.93 21.97
CA ASP A 69 -3.18 -26.75 20.53
C ASP A 69 -1.85 -26.04 20.25
N ILE A 70 -1.05 -26.60 19.35
CA ILE A 70 0.15 -25.98 18.79
C ILE A 70 -0.23 -25.40 17.42
N ASN A 71 -0.09 -24.08 17.27
CA ASN A 71 -0.50 -23.38 16.06
C ASN A 71 0.67 -22.64 15.43
N TYR A 72 0.77 -22.74 14.11
CA TYR A 72 1.70 -21.98 13.30
C TYR A 72 1.02 -21.45 12.04
N LEU A 73 1.26 -20.18 11.72
CA LEU A 73 0.81 -19.53 10.50
C LEU A 73 2.02 -18.85 9.87
N LEU A 74 2.30 -19.17 8.60
CA LEU A 74 3.27 -18.46 7.77
C LEU A 74 2.51 -17.87 6.59
N GLY A 75 2.60 -16.56 6.40
CA GLY A 75 1.97 -15.82 5.32
C GLY A 75 2.99 -15.00 4.55
N THR A 76 2.73 -14.82 3.26
CA THR A 76 3.48 -13.92 2.39
C THR A 76 2.52 -13.11 1.53
N ASP A 77 2.90 -11.88 1.27
CA ASP A 77 2.25 -11.00 0.31
C ASP A 77 3.35 -10.35 -0.52
N TYR A 78 3.43 -10.71 -1.79
CA TYR A 78 4.41 -10.16 -2.70
C TYR A 78 3.68 -9.44 -3.83
N TYR A 79 4.11 -8.23 -4.14
CA TYR A 79 3.68 -7.55 -5.35
C TYR A 79 4.84 -6.91 -6.09
N SER A 80 4.69 -6.88 -7.42
CA SER A 80 5.46 -6.08 -8.33
C SER A 80 4.51 -5.10 -9.03
N ASP A 81 4.87 -3.83 -9.01
CA ASP A 81 4.09 -2.73 -9.56
C ASP A 81 4.97 -1.96 -10.56
N LYS A 82 4.51 -1.94 -11.81
CA LYS A 82 5.15 -1.25 -12.93
C LYS A 82 4.32 -0.06 -13.31
N ARG A 83 4.88 1.14 -13.22
CA ARG A 83 4.19 2.39 -13.54
C ARG A 83 4.90 3.09 -14.68
N THR A 84 4.11 3.59 -15.63
CA THR A 84 4.53 4.47 -16.72
C THR A 84 3.68 5.72 -16.65
N GLU A 85 4.31 6.85 -16.41
CA GLU A 85 3.71 8.17 -16.45
C GLU A 85 4.29 8.93 -17.65
N ILE A 86 3.46 9.55 -18.46
CA ILE A 86 3.87 10.27 -19.67
C ILE A 86 3.13 11.60 -19.69
N THR A 87 3.85 12.69 -19.96
CA THR A 87 3.26 13.96 -20.39
C THR A 87 3.99 14.43 -21.64
N PRO A 88 3.30 14.70 -22.77
CA PRO A 88 3.93 15.21 -23.98
C PRO A 88 4.63 16.54 -23.76
N GLY A 89 5.80 16.68 -24.38
CA GLY A 89 6.45 17.98 -24.56
C GLY A 89 5.93 18.72 -25.79
N PRO A 90 6.56 19.85 -26.13
CA PRO A 90 6.22 20.63 -27.33
C PRO A 90 6.38 19.81 -28.61
N LEU A 91 5.56 20.10 -29.62
CA LEU A 91 5.73 19.62 -30.99
C LEU A 91 6.75 20.45 -31.79
N GLY A 92 7.18 21.61 -31.26
CA GLY A 92 8.15 22.50 -31.90
C GLY A 92 7.52 23.39 -32.98
N ILE A 93 6.21 23.61 -32.91
CA ILE A 93 5.46 24.46 -33.83
C ILE A 93 5.41 25.88 -33.26
N ASP A 94 5.64 26.88 -34.11
CA ASP A 94 5.61 28.29 -33.68
C ASP A 94 4.21 28.68 -33.16
N GLY A 95 4.17 29.36 -32.02
CA GLY A 95 2.93 29.74 -31.34
C GLY A 95 2.19 28.60 -30.60
N GLU A 96 2.79 27.41 -30.49
CA GLU A 96 2.21 26.30 -29.73
C GLU A 96 2.10 26.61 -28.23
N ASN A 97 0.93 26.35 -27.66
CA ASN A 97 0.75 26.25 -26.21
C ASN A 97 0.93 24.79 -25.78
N ALA A 98 2.15 24.40 -25.45
CA ALA A 98 2.46 23.03 -25.05
C ALA A 98 1.80 22.65 -23.71
N LEU A 99 1.50 21.37 -23.54
CA LEU A 99 0.92 20.85 -22.29
C LEU A 99 1.92 20.94 -21.13
N ASP A 100 3.18 20.66 -21.43
CA ASP A 100 4.33 20.83 -20.56
C ASP A 100 5.49 21.40 -21.40
N SER A 101 6.30 22.28 -20.81
CA SER A 101 7.39 22.97 -21.52
C SER A 101 8.50 22.04 -22.00
N GLN A 102 8.65 20.88 -21.38
CA GLN A 102 9.68 19.89 -21.71
C GLN A 102 9.04 18.54 -22.05
N GLY A 103 7.92 18.22 -21.42
CA GLY A 103 7.37 16.88 -21.40
C GLY A 103 8.27 15.91 -20.64
N PHE A 104 7.69 14.77 -20.28
CA PHE A 104 8.44 13.74 -19.59
C PHE A 104 7.84 12.35 -19.75
N ILE A 105 8.68 11.35 -19.57
CA ILE A 105 8.31 9.96 -19.30
C ILE A 105 8.93 9.55 -17.97
N ARG A 106 8.15 8.94 -17.09
CA ARG A 106 8.62 8.36 -15.84
C ARG A 106 8.26 6.89 -15.78
N GLU A 107 9.28 6.06 -15.69
CA GLU A 107 9.15 4.63 -15.44
C GLU A 107 9.46 4.37 -13.97
N THR A 108 8.49 3.83 -13.23
CA THR A 108 8.69 3.42 -11.84
C THR A 108 8.46 1.92 -11.71
N ARG A 109 9.34 1.26 -10.97
CA ARG A 109 9.28 -0.17 -10.66
C ARG A 109 9.34 -0.33 -9.16
N ILE A 110 8.30 -0.91 -8.59
CA ILE A 110 8.17 -1.16 -7.15
C ILE A 110 8.05 -2.65 -6.94
N ASN A 111 8.87 -3.19 -6.04
CA ASN A 111 8.72 -4.53 -5.51
C ASN A 111 8.53 -4.43 -4.00
N SER A 112 7.54 -5.14 -3.49
CA SER A 112 7.30 -5.19 -2.05
C SER A 112 6.96 -6.60 -1.62
N ARG A 113 7.49 -7.00 -0.48
CA ARG A 113 7.22 -8.30 0.12
C ARG A 113 6.96 -8.14 1.61
N ASP A 114 5.78 -8.57 2.02
CA ASP A 114 5.47 -8.82 3.41
C ASP A 114 5.60 -10.30 3.72
N ILE A 115 6.19 -10.59 4.88
CA ILE A 115 6.19 -11.92 5.49
C ILE A 115 5.60 -11.77 6.88
N ASN A 116 4.60 -12.60 7.18
CA ASN A 116 4.05 -12.76 8.53
C ASN A 116 4.32 -14.19 9.01
N SER A 117 4.80 -14.33 10.24
CA SER A 117 4.99 -15.63 10.89
C SER A 117 4.47 -15.54 12.30
N ASN A 118 3.41 -16.28 12.59
CA ASN A 118 2.75 -16.30 13.88
C ASN A 118 2.77 -17.72 14.44
N PHE A 119 3.35 -17.88 15.62
CA PHE A 119 3.39 -19.14 16.36
C PHE A 119 2.75 -18.93 17.72
N TYR A 120 1.85 -19.83 18.12
CA TYR A 120 1.27 -19.77 19.44
C TYR A 120 0.80 -21.12 19.95
N LEU A 121 0.80 -21.24 21.27
CA LEU A 121 0.23 -22.35 22.01
C LEU A 121 -1.09 -21.89 22.60
N THR A 122 -2.11 -22.74 22.52
CA THR A 122 -3.40 -22.53 23.18
C THR A 122 -3.58 -23.62 24.24
N PHE A 123 -3.69 -23.21 25.50
CA PHE A 123 -4.00 -24.06 26.63
C PHE A 123 -5.47 -23.89 27.00
N LYS A 124 -6.22 -24.99 27.08
CA LYS A 124 -7.65 -25.00 27.42
C LYS A 124 -7.85 -25.79 28.71
N ASN A 125 -8.40 -25.14 29.73
CA ASN A 125 -8.67 -25.77 31.01
C ASN A 125 -10.12 -25.56 31.43
N THR A 126 -10.76 -26.61 31.91
CA THR A 126 -12.06 -26.55 32.59
C THR A 126 -11.80 -26.89 34.06
N TRP A 127 -12.02 -25.92 34.94
CA TRP A 127 -11.73 -26.03 36.37
C TRP A 127 -12.93 -26.58 37.14
N SER A 128 -14.14 -26.25 36.69
CA SER A 128 -15.42 -26.78 37.18
C SER A 128 -16.48 -26.66 36.09
N ASP A 129 -17.71 -27.13 36.36
CA ASP A 129 -18.85 -26.99 35.45
C ASP A 129 -19.18 -25.54 35.09
N LYS A 130 -18.72 -24.59 35.92
CA LYS A 130 -18.98 -23.15 35.79
C LYS A 130 -17.74 -22.33 35.49
N LEU A 131 -16.54 -22.92 35.46
CA LEU A 131 -15.31 -22.13 35.34
C LEU A 131 -14.39 -22.76 34.32
N SER A 132 -14.08 -21.99 33.28
CA SER A 132 -13.15 -22.39 32.24
C SER A 132 -12.13 -21.27 31.95
N SER A 133 -10.99 -21.66 31.40
CA SER A 133 -10.01 -20.70 30.91
C SER A 133 -9.33 -21.16 29.63
N THR A 134 -9.00 -20.18 28.79
CA THR A 134 -8.16 -20.36 27.61
C THR A 134 -6.99 -19.41 27.70
N LEU A 135 -5.77 -19.95 27.73
CA LEU A 135 -4.54 -19.17 27.70
C LEU A 135 -3.87 -19.36 26.34
N ARG A 136 -3.63 -18.27 25.63
CA ARG A 136 -2.80 -18.24 24.42
C ARG A 136 -1.50 -17.54 24.73
N VAL A 137 -0.39 -18.13 24.34
CA VAL A 137 0.94 -17.50 24.40
C VAL A 137 1.66 -17.73 23.10
N GLY A 138 2.30 -16.70 22.57
CA GLY A 138 2.88 -16.81 21.25
C GLY A 138 3.82 -15.68 20.88
N ASN A 139 4.36 -15.79 19.67
CA ASN A 139 5.15 -14.77 19.03
C ASN A 139 4.62 -14.49 17.62
N ASP A 140 4.82 -13.26 17.19
CA ASP A 140 4.44 -12.77 15.88
C ASP A 140 5.64 -12.04 15.27
N VAL A 141 5.94 -12.35 14.01
CA VAL A 141 7.00 -11.71 13.25
C VAL A 141 6.38 -11.14 11.99
N PHE A 142 6.56 -9.85 11.79
CA PHE A 142 6.21 -9.16 10.56
C PHE A 142 7.46 -8.52 9.96
N GLN A 143 7.69 -8.73 8.67
CA GLN A 143 8.72 -8.04 7.92
C GLN A 143 8.14 -7.50 6.63
N ARG A 144 8.50 -6.26 6.30
CA ARG A 144 8.29 -5.66 4.98
C ARG A 144 9.64 -5.32 4.36
N ASP A 145 9.91 -5.90 3.20
CA ASP A 145 10.96 -5.46 2.29
C ASP A 145 10.28 -4.63 1.17
N TYR A 146 10.72 -3.41 0.93
CA TYR A 146 10.22 -2.52 -0.11
C TYR A 146 11.40 -1.98 -0.93
N GLU A 147 11.31 -2.09 -2.24
CA GLU A 147 12.27 -1.53 -3.16
C GLU A 147 11.55 -0.77 -4.28
N GLN A 148 12.01 0.44 -4.56
CA GLN A 148 11.53 1.25 -5.67
C GLN A 148 12.73 1.76 -6.47
N VAL A 149 12.63 1.67 -7.78
CA VAL A 149 13.50 2.36 -8.73
C VAL A 149 12.62 3.20 -9.63
N SER A 150 13.03 4.44 -9.86
CA SER A 150 12.34 5.36 -10.77
C SER A 150 13.35 6.01 -11.70
N ALA A 151 12.99 6.12 -12.97
CA ALA A 151 13.72 6.86 -13.98
C ALA A 151 12.77 7.90 -14.60
N LEU A 152 13.21 9.15 -14.65
CA LEU A 152 12.52 10.27 -15.26
C LEU A 152 13.36 10.73 -16.46
N GLY A 153 12.77 10.68 -17.65
CA GLY A 153 13.32 11.27 -18.86
C GLY A 153 12.50 12.49 -19.25
N GLU A 154 13.18 13.59 -19.59
CA GLU A 154 12.59 14.89 -19.93
C GLU A 154 13.15 15.37 -21.27
N ASP A 155 12.41 16.26 -21.94
CA ASP A 155 12.81 16.87 -23.21
C ASP A 155 13.06 15.83 -24.33
N PHE A 156 11.94 15.37 -24.90
CA PHE A 156 11.94 14.32 -25.93
C PHE A 156 12.64 14.79 -27.22
N VAL A 157 13.58 13.98 -27.72
CA VAL A 157 14.27 14.23 -29.00
C VAL A 157 13.33 14.17 -30.19
N ILE A 158 12.32 13.29 -30.12
CA ILE A 158 11.28 13.14 -31.14
C ILE A 158 9.93 13.37 -30.45
N PRO A 159 9.18 14.42 -30.83
CA PRO A 159 7.86 14.66 -30.25
C PRO A 159 6.94 13.44 -30.36
N ARG A 160 6.24 13.13 -29.26
CA ARG A 160 5.33 11.97 -29.15
C ARG A 160 5.99 10.58 -29.28
N PHE A 161 7.32 10.50 -29.24
CA PHE A 161 8.03 9.23 -29.12
C PHE A 161 8.48 9.02 -27.67
N TYR A 162 7.68 8.26 -26.92
CA TYR A 162 7.86 8.08 -25.49
C TYR A 162 8.77 6.90 -25.17
N ASP A 163 10.06 7.16 -25.13
CA ASP A 163 11.08 6.20 -24.69
C ASP A 163 12.14 6.94 -23.91
N LEU A 164 12.57 6.39 -22.76
CA LEU A 164 13.61 7.00 -21.93
C LEU A 164 14.90 7.26 -22.71
N SER A 165 15.25 6.40 -23.67
CA SER A 165 16.47 6.50 -24.50
C SER A 165 16.42 7.68 -25.49
N TYR A 166 15.24 8.26 -25.71
CA TYR A 166 15.01 9.37 -26.64
C TYR A 166 14.63 10.65 -25.90
N THR A 167 15.18 10.81 -24.70
CA THR A 167 15.09 12.03 -23.89
C THR A 167 16.47 12.67 -23.76
N SER A 168 16.54 14.00 -23.74
CA SER A 168 17.81 14.72 -23.66
C SER A 168 18.34 14.79 -22.22
N GLN A 169 17.44 14.64 -21.24
CA GLN A 169 17.76 14.64 -19.81
C GLN A 169 17.18 13.39 -19.15
N ILE A 170 18.02 12.65 -18.43
CA ILE A 170 17.59 11.49 -17.64
C ILE A 170 18.07 11.67 -16.21
N SER A 171 17.16 11.50 -15.27
CA SER A 171 17.46 11.38 -13.84
C SER A 171 16.87 10.10 -13.27
N ASN A 172 17.47 9.59 -12.20
CA ASN A 172 17.03 8.35 -11.57
C ASN A 172 17.07 8.44 -10.05
N SER A 173 16.22 7.66 -9.41
CA SER A 173 16.18 7.51 -7.96
C SER A 173 15.96 6.06 -7.56
N GLN A 174 16.43 5.72 -6.36
CA GLN A 174 16.22 4.42 -5.75
C GLN A 174 15.88 4.61 -4.27
N ASP A 175 14.90 3.85 -3.81
CA ASP A 175 14.49 3.79 -2.41
C ASP A 175 14.40 2.32 -1.99
N LYS A 176 15.07 1.98 -0.89
CA LYS A 176 15.07 0.64 -0.32
C LYS A 176 14.77 0.73 1.16
N ARG A 177 13.69 0.08 1.59
CA ARG A 177 13.23 0.09 2.97
C ARG A 177 13.03 -1.32 3.45
N LYS A 178 13.53 -1.58 4.65
CA LYS A 178 13.30 -2.83 5.34
C LYS A 178 12.88 -2.54 6.77
N ARG A 179 11.74 -3.08 7.17
CA ARG A 179 11.29 -3.01 8.56
C ARG A 179 10.92 -4.39 9.06
N ARG A 180 11.21 -4.65 10.32
CA ARG A 180 10.84 -5.88 11.02
C ARG A 180 10.24 -5.52 12.37
N LEU A 181 9.17 -6.22 12.72
CA LEU A 181 8.52 -6.18 14.02
C LEU A 181 8.44 -7.61 14.55
N VAL A 182 8.85 -7.80 15.80
CA VAL A 182 8.77 -9.08 16.52
C VAL A 182 8.03 -8.83 17.82
N GLY A 183 6.87 -9.46 17.96
CA GLY A 183 6.06 -9.37 19.16
C GLY A 183 6.01 -10.68 19.92
N PHE A 184 5.97 -10.59 21.25
CA PHE A 184 5.63 -11.69 22.14
C PHE A 184 4.38 -11.31 22.89
N TYR A 185 3.41 -12.22 22.98
CA TYR A 185 2.11 -11.91 23.55
C TYR A 185 1.52 -13.06 24.36
N GLY A 186 0.64 -12.68 25.28
CA GLY A 186 -0.24 -13.56 26.04
C GLY A 186 -1.68 -13.01 26.01
N ASP A 187 -2.65 -13.91 25.97
CA ASP A 187 -4.09 -13.63 26.00
C ASP A 187 -4.74 -14.70 26.88
N LEU A 188 -5.26 -14.28 28.04
CA LEU A 188 -5.91 -15.14 29.02
C LEU A 188 -7.39 -14.77 29.07
N LEU A 189 -8.23 -15.67 28.57
CA LEU A 189 -9.67 -15.61 28.71
C LEU A 189 -10.09 -16.51 29.88
N VAL A 190 -10.81 -15.94 30.84
CA VAL A 190 -11.50 -16.64 31.91
C VAL A 190 -12.99 -16.45 31.70
N ASP A 191 -13.72 -17.56 31.73
CA ASP A 191 -15.16 -17.65 31.57
C ASP A 191 -15.76 -18.25 32.84
N TYR A 192 -16.78 -17.58 33.37
CA TYR A 192 -17.55 -18.04 34.52
C TYR A 192 -19.04 -18.14 34.17
N ASP A 193 -19.55 -19.37 34.22
CA ASP A 193 -20.94 -19.78 34.05
C ASP A 193 -21.54 -19.29 32.71
N GLU A 194 -20.69 -19.13 31.68
CA GLU A 194 -21.03 -18.50 30.39
C GLU A 194 -21.55 -17.05 30.50
N MET A 195 -21.51 -16.46 31.70
CA MET A 195 -22.08 -15.15 32.00
C MET A 195 -21.03 -14.07 32.12
N VAL A 196 -19.91 -14.38 32.79
CA VAL A 196 -18.86 -13.40 33.12
C VAL A 196 -17.59 -13.78 32.38
N PHE A 197 -17.08 -12.83 31.59
CA PHE A 197 -15.89 -13.02 30.78
C PHE A 197 -14.84 -12.00 31.20
N LEU A 198 -13.67 -12.47 31.63
CA LEU A 198 -12.50 -11.63 31.85
C LEU A 198 -11.44 -12.00 30.83
N ASN A 199 -11.08 -11.08 29.93
CA ASN A 199 -9.94 -11.22 29.05
C ASN A 199 -8.80 -10.29 29.47
N LEU A 200 -7.63 -10.87 29.71
CA LEU A 200 -6.40 -10.14 30.00
C LEU A 200 -5.41 -10.38 28.88
N THR A 201 -4.91 -9.32 28.27
CA THR A 201 -3.87 -9.42 27.23
C THR A 201 -2.63 -8.64 27.62
N ALA A 202 -1.48 -9.12 27.17
CA ALA A 202 -0.21 -8.47 27.37
C ALA A 202 0.67 -8.75 26.17
N ARG A 203 1.29 -7.71 25.61
CA ARG A 203 2.19 -7.84 24.46
C ARG A 203 3.40 -6.93 24.60
N ASN A 204 4.55 -7.43 24.17
CA ASN A 204 5.77 -6.65 24.03
C ASN A 204 6.28 -6.77 22.60
N ASP A 205 6.41 -5.63 21.91
CA ASP A 205 6.92 -5.57 20.54
C ASP A 205 8.33 -4.98 20.49
N PHE A 206 9.16 -5.57 19.64
CA PHE A 206 10.45 -5.06 19.21
C PHE A 206 10.37 -4.62 17.75
N THR A 207 10.61 -3.35 17.46
CA THR A 207 10.57 -2.82 16.08
C THR A 207 11.94 -2.36 15.60
N SER A 208 12.28 -2.61 14.35
CA SER A 208 13.53 -2.10 13.76
C SER A 208 13.48 -0.58 13.45
N THR A 209 12.32 0.05 13.59
CA THR A 209 12.11 1.48 13.26
C THR A 209 12.36 2.41 14.45
N LEU A 210 12.66 1.88 15.63
CA LEU A 210 13.01 2.64 16.83
C LEU A 210 14.52 2.52 17.13
N PRO A 211 15.09 3.45 17.92
CA PRO A 211 16.51 3.42 18.27
C PRO A 211 16.92 2.10 18.93
N ILE A 212 18.12 1.62 18.59
CA ILE A 212 18.71 0.43 19.20
C ILE A 212 18.77 0.63 20.73
N GLY A 213 18.35 -0.38 21.49
CA GLY A 213 18.29 -0.32 22.95
C GLY A 213 17.05 0.37 23.52
N ASN A 214 16.24 1.04 22.68
CA ASN A 214 14.95 1.60 23.06
C ASN A 214 13.87 1.29 22.00
N ASN A 215 13.90 0.05 21.52
CA ASN A 215 13.02 -0.42 20.46
C ASN A 215 11.96 -1.43 20.93
N SER A 216 11.88 -1.63 22.24
CA SER A 216 10.90 -2.50 22.91
C SER A 216 9.79 -1.65 23.53
N PHE A 217 8.54 -2.02 23.36
CA PHE A 217 7.42 -1.38 24.05
C PHE A 217 6.38 -2.42 24.48
N PHE A 218 6.01 -2.38 25.75
CA PHE A 218 5.05 -3.27 26.39
C PHE A 218 3.70 -2.57 26.55
N TYR A 219 2.62 -3.27 26.22
CA TYR A 219 1.26 -2.76 26.34
C TYR A 219 0.31 -3.87 26.82
N PRO A 220 -0.25 -3.74 28.03
CA PRO A 220 -1.29 -4.63 28.54
C PRO A 220 -2.70 -4.12 28.20
N SER A 221 -3.69 -5.01 28.25
CA SER A 221 -5.11 -4.66 28.21
C SER A 221 -5.94 -5.59 29.08
N ALA A 222 -7.10 -5.11 29.53
CA ALA A 222 -8.11 -5.91 30.21
C ALA A 222 -9.49 -5.60 29.64
N ASN A 223 -10.33 -6.62 29.53
CA ASN A 223 -11.72 -6.52 29.11
C ASN A 223 -12.59 -7.37 30.03
N LEU A 224 -13.70 -6.80 30.50
CA LEU A 224 -14.70 -7.49 31.31
C LEU A 224 -16.05 -7.43 30.59
N GLY A 225 -16.64 -8.59 30.34
CA GLY A 225 -17.96 -8.76 29.74
C GLY A 225 -18.92 -9.45 30.69
N PHE A 226 -20.20 -9.07 30.64
CA PHE A 226 -21.27 -9.68 31.40
C PHE A 226 -22.52 -9.88 30.53
N ILE A 227 -23.02 -11.12 30.44
CA ILE A 227 -24.25 -11.46 29.72
C ILE A 227 -25.42 -11.49 30.70
N PHE A 228 -26.24 -10.45 30.69
CA PHE A 228 -27.37 -10.28 31.61
C PHE A 228 -28.48 -11.33 31.42
N THR A 229 -28.60 -11.93 30.23
CA THR A 229 -29.71 -12.83 29.88
C THR A 229 -29.53 -14.27 30.32
N GLN A 230 -28.35 -14.65 30.81
CA GLN A 230 -28.04 -16.01 31.31
C GLN A 230 -28.01 -16.08 32.85
N ALA A 231 -28.34 -14.98 33.53
CA ALA A 231 -28.40 -14.84 35.00
C ALA A 231 -29.67 -15.42 35.62
#